data_AF-A0A7W4VRC4-F1
#
_entry.id   AF-A0A7W4VRC4-F1
#
_cell.length_a   1.000
_cell.length_b   1.000
_cell.length_c   1.000
_cell.angle_alpha   90.00
_cell.angle_beta   90.00
_cell.angle_gamma   90.00
#
_symmetry.space_group_name_H-M   'P 1'
#
loop_
_entity.id
_entity.type
_entity.pdbx_description
1 polymer ?
#
loop_
_entity_poly.entity_id
_entity_poly.type
_entity_poly.pdbx_seq_one_letter_code
_entity_poly.pdbx_strand_id
1 'polypeptide(L)'
;MNRVWTEEELEILRRDREAKVPVPVTAAKLGRPVPATYARARLIGTLVQPHQSWDEASVARLRELVCADPPMTDKRIAGELRRSVTQIRWKMQDLGLIGVRDLSKLAKITAAESARPKVAKASSAISPATKPPVRSKPSPRPVPGSSAKPVRDVAAASVVPQLLDPQAALEHAIKSLETVMAERLKNSIAETEAGMIKAARAAIAEKGRIDQRLVIRVKRVAEAESRRLAATRQAEAEAKKAAAEDQRQEVEARRTEARKAEAKRQAEEAARQAREQRARANVRTTASSPAEKPRPVEKKIVLSAVQGVSQNAAPRPAPQSAPPPVSKIVVMEAPAAARAVEDEHAAAQTSGRGGWKSVRRDPARVMAQAKAKAKPANRADAVDLAQAAQAAIERFIAERGVTRTESSGIQSVVSRLQARGYIVVRDETGWTIDQRHRIASEAELMSFAEARGITLSAAA
;
A
#
# COMPACT_ATOMS: atom_id res chain seq x y z
N MET A 1 1.03 0.43 20.90
CA MET A 1 1.51 0.09 22.25
C MET A 1 2.86 -0.63 22.11
N ASN A 2 3.93 -0.07 22.67
CA ASN A 2 5.27 -0.68 22.65
C ASN A 2 5.35 -1.71 23.79
N ARG A 3 5.11 -2.99 23.48
CA ARG A 3 5.24 -4.08 24.45
C ARG A 3 6.72 -4.20 24.86
N VAL A 4 7.02 -3.94 26.12
CA VAL A 4 8.38 -4.05 26.71
C VAL A 4 8.88 -5.49 26.56
N TRP A 5 10.17 -5.69 26.27
CA TRP A 5 10.79 -7.02 26.17
C TRP A 5 11.10 -7.56 27.56
N THR A 6 10.60 -8.76 27.88
CA THR A 6 10.91 -9.41 29.16
C THR A 6 12.22 -10.19 29.08
N GLU A 7 12.90 -10.41 30.21
CA GLU A 7 14.17 -11.16 30.23
C GLU A 7 14.01 -12.59 29.69
N GLU A 8 12.87 -13.23 29.93
CA GLU A 8 12.52 -14.54 29.38
C GLU A 8 12.49 -14.54 27.84
N GLU A 9 11.91 -13.51 27.23
CA GLU A 9 11.87 -13.38 25.76
C GLU A 9 13.28 -13.13 25.19
N LEU A 10 14.13 -12.41 25.92
CA LEU A 10 15.53 -12.20 25.55
C LEU A 10 16.31 -13.51 25.63
N GLU A 11 16.06 -14.33 26.65
CA GLU A 11 16.71 -15.63 26.83
C GLU A 11 16.30 -16.64 25.75
N ILE A 12 15.01 -16.68 25.40
CA ILE A 12 14.53 -17.47 24.26
C ILE A 12 15.20 -17.00 22.97
N LEU A 13 15.35 -15.68 22.78
CA LEU A 13 16.01 -15.11 21.62
C LEU A 13 17.52 -15.45 21.60
N ARG A 14 18.22 -15.46 22.74
CA ARG A 14 19.63 -15.89 22.83
C ARG A 14 19.75 -17.37 22.42
N ARG A 15 18.96 -18.25 23.05
CA ARG A 15 18.95 -19.70 22.80
C ARG A 15 18.62 -20.07 21.36
N ASP A 16 17.56 -19.50 20.80
CA ASP A 16 17.16 -19.77 19.41
C ASP A 16 18.23 -19.29 18.40
N ARG A 17 18.96 -18.20 18.72
CA ARG A 17 20.03 -17.70 17.86
C ARG A 17 21.29 -18.56 17.94
N GLU A 18 21.65 -19.05 19.12
CA GLU A 18 22.72 -20.04 19.29
C GLU A 18 22.43 -21.33 18.52
N ALA A 19 21.16 -21.77 18.54
CA ALA A 19 20.66 -22.89 17.73
C ALA A 19 20.49 -22.58 16.22
N LYS A 20 20.91 -21.39 15.76
CA LYS A 20 20.80 -20.92 14.36
C LYS A 20 19.37 -20.94 13.78
N VAL A 21 18.36 -20.78 14.63
CA VAL A 21 16.96 -20.71 14.20
C VAL A 21 16.71 -19.39 13.45
N PRO A 22 15.99 -19.41 12.31
CA PRO A 22 15.62 -18.20 11.59
C PRO A 22 14.75 -17.27 12.45
N VAL A 23 15.07 -15.97 12.48
CA VAL A 23 14.36 -14.94 13.28
C VAL A 23 12.84 -14.92 13.05
N PRO A 24 12.29 -15.15 11.83
CA PRO A 24 10.84 -15.22 11.66
C PRO A 24 10.17 -16.33 12.46
N VAL A 25 10.85 -17.46 12.68
CA VAL A 25 10.34 -18.58 13.48
C VAL A 25 10.30 -18.19 14.95
N THR A 26 11.38 -17.59 15.46
CA THR A 26 11.44 -17.09 16.84
C THR A 26 10.43 -15.96 17.08
N ALA A 27 10.23 -15.07 16.11
CA ALA A 27 9.22 -14.01 16.19
C ALA A 27 7.79 -14.59 16.31
N ALA A 28 7.50 -15.66 15.57
CA ALA A 28 6.23 -16.38 15.70
C ALA A 28 6.07 -17.03 17.07
N LYS A 29 7.13 -17.67 17.62
CA LYS A 29 7.11 -18.24 18.98
C LYS A 29 6.83 -17.19 20.06
N LEU A 30 7.41 -15.99 19.94
CA LEU A 30 7.27 -14.91 20.91
C LEU A 30 5.98 -14.07 20.72
N GLY A 31 5.22 -14.30 19.64
CA GLY A 31 4.07 -13.48 19.29
C GLY A 31 4.44 -12.02 19.01
N ARG A 32 5.63 -11.77 18.46
CA ARG A 32 6.16 -10.43 18.20
C ARG A 32 6.36 -10.17 16.71
N PRO A 33 6.26 -8.92 16.25
CA PRO A 33 6.48 -8.59 14.85
C PRO A 33 7.95 -8.82 14.47
N VAL A 34 8.16 -9.46 13.31
CA VAL A 34 9.48 -9.85 12.80
C VAL A 34 10.50 -8.69 12.81
N PRO A 35 10.17 -7.45 12.37
CA PRO A 35 11.11 -6.33 12.43
C PRO A 35 11.57 -5.97 13.85
N ALA A 36 10.68 -6.08 14.85
CA ALA A 36 11.03 -5.79 16.24
C ALA A 36 11.97 -6.87 16.81
N THR A 37 11.75 -8.14 16.46
CA THR A 37 12.62 -9.25 16.85
C THR A 37 14.01 -9.13 16.22
N TYR A 38 14.09 -8.71 14.96
CA TYR A 38 15.38 -8.41 14.31
C TYR A 38 16.12 -7.25 14.99
N ALA A 39 15.41 -6.15 15.28
CA ALA A 39 16.01 -5.01 15.96
C ALA A 39 16.53 -5.39 17.34
N ARG A 40 15.77 -6.19 18.11
CA ARG A 40 16.19 -6.63 19.43
C ARG A 40 17.36 -7.62 19.37
N ALA A 41 17.34 -8.58 18.46
CA ALA A 41 18.46 -9.50 18.26
C ALA A 41 19.76 -8.76 17.91
N ARG A 42 19.65 -7.66 17.14
CA ARG A 42 20.79 -6.76 16.85
C ARG A 42 21.30 -6.05 18.10
N LEU A 43 20.41 -5.52 18.94
CA LEU A 43 20.78 -4.84 20.19
C LEU A 43 21.44 -5.76 21.23
N ILE A 44 21.03 -7.03 21.30
CA ILE A 44 21.64 -8.02 22.20
C ILE A 44 22.96 -8.58 21.62
N GLY A 45 23.30 -8.24 20.36
CA GLY A 45 24.50 -8.76 19.69
C GLY A 45 24.39 -10.21 19.19
N THR A 46 23.20 -10.82 19.26
CA THR A 46 22.95 -12.20 18.78
C THR A 46 22.69 -12.28 17.28
N LEU A 47 22.40 -11.13 16.64
CA LEU A 47 22.37 -11.00 15.19
C LEU A 47 23.74 -10.54 14.69
N VAL A 48 24.69 -11.47 14.63
CA VAL A 48 25.87 -11.32 13.78
C VAL A 48 25.38 -11.44 12.34
N GLN A 49 24.88 -10.35 11.76
CA GLN A 49 25.10 -10.21 10.33
C GLN A 49 26.63 -10.23 10.18
N PRO A 50 27.20 -11.09 9.34
CA PRO A 50 28.59 -10.94 8.93
C PRO A 50 28.66 -9.62 8.14
N HIS A 51 28.71 -8.51 8.87
CA HIS A 51 29.06 -7.21 8.32
C HIS A 51 30.53 -7.34 7.97
N GLN A 52 30.78 -7.74 6.73
CA GLN A 52 32.11 -7.66 6.17
C GLN A 52 32.50 -6.19 6.22
N SER A 53 33.42 -5.82 7.12
CA SER A 53 33.97 -4.47 7.20
C SER A 53 34.58 -4.11 5.85
N TRP A 54 34.47 -2.85 5.45
CA TRP A 54 35.11 -2.36 4.23
C TRP A 54 36.54 -2.00 4.57
N ASP A 55 37.47 -2.88 4.23
CA ASP A 55 38.91 -2.63 4.24
C ASP A 55 39.29 -1.61 3.15
N GLU A 56 40.36 -0.88 3.40
CA GLU A 56 40.84 0.18 2.49
C GLU A 56 41.17 -0.37 1.10
N ALA A 57 41.73 -1.59 1.02
CA ALA A 57 42.01 -2.27 -0.24
C ALA A 57 40.74 -2.56 -1.05
N SER A 58 39.68 -3.10 -0.42
CA SER A 58 38.38 -3.27 -1.07
C SER A 58 37.77 -1.95 -1.54
N VAL A 59 37.94 -0.86 -0.78
CA VAL A 59 37.46 0.47 -1.17
C VAL A 59 38.25 1.03 -2.35
N ALA A 60 39.57 0.86 -2.38
CA ALA A 60 40.41 1.25 -3.52
C ALA A 60 40.01 0.48 -4.79
N ARG A 61 39.86 -0.85 -4.67
CA ARG A 61 39.40 -1.71 -5.76
C ARG A 61 38.00 -1.34 -6.25
N LEU A 62 37.10 -0.94 -5.34
CA LEU A 62 35.78 -0.42 -5.72
C LEU A 62 35.90 0.88 -6.54
N ARG A 63 36.77 1.83 -6.14
CA ARG A 63 36.99 3.08 -6.90
C ARG A 63 37.53 2.79 -8.30
N GLU A 64 38.49 1.89 -8.41
CA GLU A 64 39.07 1.46 -9.69
C GLU A 64 38.00 0.84 -10.61
N LEU A 65 37.22 -0.13 -10.11
CA LEU A 65 36.17 -0.79 -10.88
C LEU A 65 35.03 0.16 -11.30
N VAL A 66 34.76 1.20 -10.52
CA VAL A 66 33.77 2.23 -10.86
C VAL A 66 34.29 3.20 -11.92
N CYS A 67 35.60 3.52 -11.90
CA CYS A 67 36.24 4.44 -12.84
C CYS A 67 36.73 3.76 -14.12
N ALA A 68 36.73 2.43 -14.20
CA ALA A 68 37.09 1.70 -15.41
C ALA A 68 36.21 2.11 -16.62
N ASP A 69 36.81 2.31 -17.79
CA ASP A 69 36.10 2.51 -19.07
C ASP A 69 36.28 1.23 -19.92
N PRO A 70 35.23 0.45 -20.20
CA PRO A 70 33.80 0.73 -20.01
C PRO A 70 33.30 0.59 -18.57
N PRO A 71 32.32 1.41 -18.13
CA PRO A 71 31.83 1.38 -16.75
C PRO A 71 31.13 0.06 -16.45
N MET A 72 31.60 -0.64 -15.42
CA MET A 72 31.14 -1.97 -15.04
C MET A 72 29.78 -1.92 -14.33
N THR A 73 28.88 -2.87 -14.57
CA THR A 73 27.59 -2.92 -13.88
C THR A 73 27.73 -3.31 -12.41
N ASP A 74 26.84 -2.82 -11.54
CA ASP A 74 26.87 -3.09 -10.09
C ASP A 74 26.89 -4.58 -9.77
N LYS A 75 26.23 -5.39 -10.61
CA LYS A 75 26.23 -6.86 -10.52
C LYS A 75 27.61 -7.46 -10.77
N ARG A 76 28.34 -6.95 -11.76
CA ARG A 76 29.71 -7.42 -12.05
C ARG A 76 30.67 -6.97 -10.95
N ILE A 77 30.56 -5.73 -10.46
CA ILE A 77 31.36 -5.23 -9.34
C ILE A 77 31.11 -6.05 -8.07
N ALA A 78 29.84 -6.37 -7.79
CA ALA A 78 29.43 -7.24 -6.70
C ALA A 78 30.05 -8.64 -6.80
N GLY A 79 30.08 -9.22 -8.00
CA GLY A 79 30.75 -10.49 -8.27
C GLY A 79 32.25 -10.43 -7.99
N GLU A 80 32.91 -9.37 -8.47
CA GLU A 80 34.36 -9.18 -8.35
C GLU A 80 34.82 -8.98 -6.91
N LEU A 81 34.05 -8.24 -6.12
CA LEU A 81 34.32 -7.99 -4.69
C LEU A 81 33.71 -9.06 -3.77
N ARG A 82 33.00 -10.05 -4.33
CA ARG A 82 32.25 -11.08 -3.60
C ARG A 82 31.30 -10.51 -2.52
N ARG A 83 30.75 -9.32 -2.77
CA ARG A 83 29.79 -8.65 -1.88
C ARG A 83 28.44 -8.54 -2.56
N SER A 84 27.37 -8.30 -1.80
CA SER A 84 26.04 -8.11 -2.39
C SER A 84 25.93 -6.80 -3.17
N VAL A 85 25.11 -6.78 -4.22
CA VAL A 85 24.84 -5.58 -5.03
C VAL A 85 24.37 -4.40 -4.16
N THR A 86 23.54 -4.68 -3.16
CA THR A 86 23.06 -3.66 -2.22
C THR A 86 24.20 -3.07 -1.38
N GLN A 87 25.14 -3.90 -0.90
CA GLN A 87 26.31 -3.41 -0.15
C GLN A 87 27.23 -2.56 -1.03
N ILE A 88 27.47 -2.97 -2.28
CA ILE A 88 28.25 -2.18 -3.25
C ILE A 88 27.58 -0.82 -3.46
N ARG A 89 26.27 -0.80 -3.75
CA ARG A 89 25.52 0.42 -4.01
C ARG A 89 25.53 1.38 -2.83
N TRP A 90 25.30 0.86 -1.62
CA TRP A 90 25.41 1.65 -0.38
C TRP A 90 26.81 2.25 -0.22
N LYS A 91 27.86 1.45 -0.45
CA LYS A 91 29.24 1.96 -0.30
C LYS A 91 29.61 2.97 -1.39
N MET A 92 29.12 2.79 -2.62
CA MET A 92 29.29 3.79 -3.68
C MET A 92 28.58 5.10 -3.33
N GLN A 93 27.40 5.04 -2.70
CA GLN A 93 26.68 6.23 -2.22
C GLN A 93 27.45 6.95 -1.11
N ASP A 94 27.92 6.20 -0.12
CA ASP A 94 28.73 6.68 1.01
C ASP A 94 30.02 7.38 0.55
N LEU A 95 30.64 6.87 -0.51
CA LEU A 95 31.86 7.44 -1.10
C LEU A 95 31.60 8.53 -2.15
N GLY A 96 30.33 8.88 -2.43
CA GLY A 96 29.98 9.88 -3.45
C GLY A 96 30.25 9.45 -4.90
N LEU A 97 30.54 8.17 -5.16
CA LEU A 97 30.92 7.65 -6.48
C LEU A 97 29.75 7.48 -7.45
N ILE A 98 28.51 7.67 -6.99
CA ILE A 98 27.31 7.51 -7.83
C ILE A 98 27.23 8.61 -8.90
N GLY A 99 27.70 9.83 -8.61
CA GLY A 99 27.69 10.96 -9.54
C GLY A 99 28.86 10.98 -10.53
N VAL A 100 29.95 10.28 -10.23
CA VAL A 100 31.16 10.23 -11.07
C VAL A 100 30.97 9.29 -12.28
N ARG A 101 29.99 8.40 -12.21
CA ARG A 101 29.77 7.38 -13.24
C ARG A 101 28.93 7.93 -14.38
N ASP A 102 29.43 7.84 -15.61
CA ASP A 102 28.68 8.13 -16.83
C ASP A 102 27.51 7.16 -17.00
N LEU A 103 26.36 7.49 -16.41
CA LEU A 103 25.12 6.71 -16.50
C LEU A 103 24.69 6.51 -17.96
N SER A 104 24.98 7.48 -18.83
CA SER A 104 24.73 7.42 -20.27
C SER A 104 25.50 6.30 -20.97
N LYS A 105 26.77 6.06 -20.59
CA LYS A 105 27.58 4.95 -21.13
C LYS A 105 27.06 3.60 -20.63
N LEU A 106 26.67 3.53 -19.36
CA LEU A 106 26.08 2.32 -18.78
C LEU A 106 24.73 1.93 -19.36
N ALA A 107 23.87 2.92 -19.62
CA ALA A 107 22.59 2.68 -20.27
C ALA A 107 22.80 2.08 -21.68
N LYS A 108 23.79 2.59 -22.44
CA LYS A 108 24.17 2.05 -23.75
C LYS A 108 24.68 0.61 -23.65
N ILE A 109 25.55 0.30 -22.70
CA ILE A 109 26.09 -1.05 -22.51
C ILE A 109 24.99 -2.02 -22.04
N THR A 110 24.14 -1.60 -21.11
CA THR A 110 23.03 -2.42 -20.59
C THR A 110 21.98 -2.67 -21.68
N ALA A 111 21.69 -1.67 -22.51
CA ALA A 111 20.81 -1.82 -23.68
C ALA A 111 21.43 -2.76 -24.72
N ALA A 112 22.73 -2.63 -25.01
CA ALA A 112 23.46 -3.51 -25.94
C ALA A 112 23.54 -4.96 -25.43
N GLU A 113 23.72 -5.18 -24.12
CA GLU A 113 23.74 -6.51 -23.50
C GLU A 113 22.34 -7.13 -23.44
N SER A 114 21.28 -6.33 -23.27
CA SER A 114 19.89 -6.79 -23.32
C SER A 114 19.37 -7.02 -24.75
N ALA A 115 19.96 -6.37 -25.75
CA ALA A 115 19.57 -6.50 -27.17
C ALA A 115 20.25 -7.67 -27.88
N ARG A 116 21.28 -8.30 -27.30
CA ARG A 116 21.85 -9.53 -27.86
C ARG A 116 20.91 -10.71 -27.57
N PRO A 117 20.39 -11.41 -28.59
CA PRO A 117 19.66 -12.65 -28.37
C PRO A 117 20.60 -13.63 -27.66
N LYS A 118 20.10 -14.25 -26.58
CA LYS A 118 20.80 -15.33 -25.86
C LYS A 118 21.05 -16.47 -26.84
N VAL A 119 22.20 -16.46 -27.49
CA VAL A 119 22.75 -17.64 -28.15
C VAL A 119 22.89 -18.70 -27.08
N ALA A 120 22.25 -19.84 -27.33
CA ALA A 120 22.23 -21.00 -26.45
C ALA A 120 23.65 -21.31 -25.98
N LYS A 121 23.83 -21.33 -24.65
CA LYS A 121 25.09 -21.68 -24.02
C LYS A 121 25.35 -23.16 -24.33
N ALA A 122 26.27 -23.40 -25.26
CA ALA A 122 26.86 -24.70 -25.51
C ALA A 122 27.50 -25.23 -24.22
N SER A 123 27.22 -26.50 -23.97
CA SER A 123 27.86 -27.34 -22.97
C SER A 123 29.36 -27.46 -23.27
N SER A 124 30.20 -27.21 -22.26
CA SER A 124 31.56 -27.74 -22.14
C SER A 124 31.81 -27.84 -20.63
N ALA A 125 31.89 -29.04 -20.06
CA ALA A 125 32.98 -30.01 -20.11
C ALA A 125 33.70 -30.01 -18.75
N ILE A 126 33.32 -30.99 -17.93
CA ILE A 126 34.14 -31.89 -17.11
C ILE A 126 35.33 -31.28 -16.34
N SER A 127 35.28 -31.43 -15.01
CA SER A 127 36.40 -31.97 -14.22
C SER A 127 35.87 -32.68 -12.95
N PRO A 128 36.48 -33.80 -12.52
CA PRO A 128 35.92 -34.71 -11.51
C PRO A 128 36.51 -34.50 -10.11
N ALA A 129 35.71 -34.73 -9.06
CA ALA A 129 36.20 -34.88 -7.69
C ALA A 129 35.29 -35.84 -6.87
N THR A 130 35.72 -37.09 -6.84
CA THR A 130 35.86 -38.02 -5.68
C THR A 130 34.89 -37.97 -4.47
N LYS A 131 34.15 -39.10 -4.31
CA LYS A 131 33.65 -39.81 -3.08
C LYS A 131 32.42 -39.28 -2.30
N PRO A 132 31.70 -40.13 -1.54
CA PRO A 132 31.30 -41.55 -1.73
C PRO A 132 29.76 -41.77 -1.57
N PRO A 133 29.21 -42.98 -1.86
CA PRO A 133 27.76 -43.18 -1.96
C PRO A 133 27.10 -43.53 -0.61
N VAL A 134 26.00 -42.82 -0.31
CA VAL A 134 25.04 -43.24 0.72
C VAL A 134 24.04 -44.20 0.09
N ARG A 135 24.10 -45.41 0.65
CA ARG A 135 23.27 -46.59 0.49
C ARG A 135 21.77 -46.27 0.67
N SER A 136 20.97 -46.48 -0.38
CA SER A 136 19.53 -46.70 -0.23
C SER A 136 19.08 -47.86 -1.11
N LYS A 137 18.52 -48.87 -0.42
CA LYS A 137 17.98 -50.15 -0.87
C LYS A 137 17.04 -50.03 -2.09
N PRO A 138 17.09 -50.97 -3.05
CA PRO A 138 15.99 -51.20 -3.97
C PRO A 138 15.01 -52.24 -3.40
N SER A 139 13.72 -51.93 -3.52
CA SER A 139 12.60 -52.85 -3.31
C SER A 139 12.50 -53.81 -4.50
N PRO A 140 12.25 -55.12 -4.29
CA PRO A 140 12.10 -56.06 -5.40
C PRO A 140 10.69 -55.97 -5.98
N ARG A 141 10.56 -55.92 -7.30
CA ARG A 141 9.32 -56.26 -8.01
C ARG A 141 9.59 -57.43 -8.96
N PRO A 142 8.61 -58.35 -9.09
CA PRO A 142 8.82 -59.64 -9.72
C PRO A 142 8.67 -59.55 -11.24
N VAL A 143 9.49 -60.34 -11.91
CA VAL A 143 9.35 -60.73 -13.31
C VAL A 143 8.19 -61.71 -13.43
N PRO A 144 7.37 -61.62 -14.49
CA PRO A 144 6.81 -62.83 -15.08
C PRO A 144 7.34 -63.02 -16.50
N GLY A 145 7.58 -64.29 -16.79
CA GLY A 145 8.29 -64.80 -17.96
C GLY A 145 7.75 -64.34 -19.30
N SER A 146 8.67 -64.21 -20.26
CA SER A 146 8.37 -64.43 -21.66
C SER A 146 9.36 -65.45 -22.20
N SER A 147 8.87 -66.68 -22.27
CA SER A 147 9.14 -67.70 -23.28
C SER A 147 10.50 -67.66 -24.00
N ALA A 148 11.32 -68.65 -23.65
CA ALA A 148 12.31 -69.22 -24.52
C ALA A 148 11.69 -69.59 -25.88
N LYS A 149 12.36 -69.19 -26.97
CA LYS A 149 12.27 -69.84 -28.27
C LYS A 149 13.67 -70.30 -28.68
N PRO A 150 13.76 -71.48 -29.33
CA PRO A 150 15.01 -72.19 -29.49
C PRO A 150 15.87 -71.57 -30.58
N VAL A 151 17.18 -71.71 -30.36
CA VAL A 151 18.26 -71.63 -31.33
C VAL A 151 17.82 -72.35 -32.62
N ARG A 152 17.73 -71.60 -33.71
CA ARG A 152 17.66 -72.15 -35.06
C ARG A 152 18.96 -71.80 -35.76
N ASP A 153 19.58 -72.83 -36.32
CA ASP A 153 20.87 -72.86 -36.97
C ASP A 153 21.10 -71.68 -37.90
N VAL A 154 22.22 -70.98 -37.70
CA VAL A 154 22.78 -70.07 -38.71
C VAL A 154 23.46 -70.96 -39.75
N ALA A 155 22.65 -71.49 -40.67
CA ALA A 155 23.14 -71.99 -41.94
C ALA A 155 23.74 -70.80 -42.70
N ALA A 156 25.01 -70.93 -43.08
CA ALA A 156 25.72 -70.03 -43.97
C ALA A 156 25.02 -70.02 -45.35
N ALA A 157 24.02 -69.15 -45.50
CA ALA A 157 23.44 -68.84 -46.79
C ALA A 157 24.43 -67.96 -47.55
N SER A 158 25.04 -68.58 -48.57
CA SER A 158 25.78 -67.96 -49.66
C SER A 158 25.14 -66.62 -50.06
N VAL A 159 25.85 -65.53 -49.77
CA VAL A 159 25.53 -64.18 -50.22
C VAL A 159 25.83 -64.15 -51.71
N VAL A 160 24.81 -64.43 -52.53
CA VAL A 160 24.81 -64.02 -53.93
C VAL A 160 24.95 -62.50 -53.93
N PRO A 161 25.96 -61.91 -54.59
CA PRO A 161 26.07 -60.46 -54.70
C PRO A 161 24.90 -59.99 -55.56
N GLN A 162 23.82 -59.56 -54.90
CA GLN A 162 22.79 -58.80 -55.58
C GLN A 162 23.48 -57.54 -56.07
N LEU A 163 23.55 -57.43 -57.39
CA LEU A 163 24.00 -56.27 -58.15
C LEU A 163 22.95 -55.17 -57.94
N LEU A 164 22.85 -54.69 -56.70
CA LEU A 164 21.96 -53.62 -56.30
C LEU A 164 22.52 -52.35 -56.91
N ASP A 165 21.68 -51.70 -57.71
CA ASP A 165 21.97 -50.38 -58.25
C ASP A 165 22.32 -49.45 -57.07
N PRO A 166 23.58 -48.99 -56.96
CA PRO A 166 24.04 -48.18 -55.83
C PRO A 166 23.26 -46.87 -55.71
N GLN A 167 22.68 -46.39 -56.81
CA GLN A 167 21.89 -45.17 -56.83
C GLN A 167 20.54 -45.37 -56.11
N ALA A 168 19.85 -46.48 -56.35
CA ALA A 168 18.60 -46.81 -55.65
C ALA A 168 18.80 -47.00 -54.14
N ALA A 169 19.93 -47.61 -53.74
CA ALA A 169 20.30 -47.77 -52.33
C ALA A 169 20.55 -46.41 -51.64
N LEU A 170 21.23 -45.50 -52.33
CA LEU A 170 21.47 -44.14 -51.83
C LEU A 170 20.17 -43.36 -51.68
N GLU A 171 19.27 -43.42 -52.66
CA GLU A 171 17.96 -42.76 -52.59
C GLU A 171 17.11 -43.29 -51.43
N HIS A 172 17.13 -44.60 -51.18
CA HIS A 172 16.43 -45.19 -50.05
C HIS A 172 17.04 -44.74 -48.71
N ALA A 173 18.36 -44.66 -48.62
CA ALA A 173 19.04 -44.16 -47.43
C ALA A 173 18.73 -42.69 -47.16
N ILE A 174 18.69 -41.84 -48.19
CA ILE A 174 18.31 -40.42 -48.08
C ILE A 174 16.86 -40.30 -47.60
N LYS A 175 15.92 -41.01 -48.23
CA LYS A 175 14.50 -41.00 -47.81
C LYS A 175 14.32 -41.49 -46.37
N SER A 176 15.06 -42.52 -45.96
CA SER A 176 15.05 -42.99 -44.57
C SER A 176 15.63 -41.98 -43.59
N LEU A 177 16.65 -41.21 -43.98
CA LEU A 177 17.21 -40.15 -43.13
C LEU A 177 16.23 -38.97 -43.01
N GLU A 178 15.59 -38.59 -44.11
CA GLU A 178 14.57 -37.54 -44.15
C GLU A 178 13.38 -37.87 -43.24
N THR A 179 12.87 -39.11 -43.27
CA THR A 179 11.78 -39.52 -42.38
C THR A 179 12.19 -39.46 -40.91
N VAL A 180 13.38 -39.96 -40.56
CA VAL A 180 13.92 -39.90 -39.20
C VAL A 180 14.11 -38.45 -38.73
N MET A 181 14.64 -37.57 -39.59
CA MET A 181 14.78 -36.14 -39.25
C MET A 181 13.43 -35.44 -39.09
N ALA A 182 12.45 -35.75 -39.95
CA ALA A 182 11.10 -35.20 -39.86
C ALA A 182 10.39 -35.64 -38.57
N GLU A 183 10.51 -36.90 -38.18
CA GLU A 183 9.99 -37.40 -36.91
C GLU A 183 10.67 -36.74 -35.71
N ARG A 184 12.00 -36.60 -35.74
CA ARG A 184 12.73 -35.92 -34.68
C ARG A 184 12.32 -34.45 -34.53
N LEU A 185 12.12 -33.75 -35.65
CA LEU A 185 11.62 -32.37 -35.64
C LEU A 185 10.21 -32.29 -35.07
N LYS A 186 9.29 -33.15 -35.52
CA LYS A 186 7.92 -33.24 -34.97
C LYS A 186 7.91 -33.47 -33.46
N ASN A 187 8.73 -34.41 -32.97
CA ASN A 187 8.84 -34.68 -31.54
C ASN A 187 9.40 -33.47 -30.78
N SER A 188 10.43 -32.79 -31.31
CA SER A 188 10.97 -31.59 -30.65
C SER A 188 9.95 -30.45 -30.58
N ILE A 189 9.16 -30.25 -31.64
CA ILE A 189 8.10 -29.24 -31.67
C ILE A 189 7.03 -29.59 -30.65
N ALA A 190 6.55 -30.83 -30.63
CA ALA A 190 5.56 -31.30 -29.67
C ALA A 190 6.02 -31.15 -28.20
N GLU A 191 7.28 -31.44 -27.90
CA GLU A 191 7.86 -31.23 -26.56
C GLU A 191 7.90 -29.74 -26.18
N THR A 192 8.32 -28.87 -27.10
CA THR A 192 8.35 -27.42 -26.85
C THR A 192 6.93 -26.86 -26.66
N GLU A 193 5.96 -27.28 -27.46
CA GLU A 193 4.56 -26.90 -27.33
C GLU A 193 3.96 -27.38 -26.00
N ALA A 194 4.22 -28.64 -25.61
CA ALA A 194 3.79 -29.17 -24.32
C ALA A 194 4.40 -28.37 -23.16
N GLY A 195 5.68 -27.98 -23.27
CA GLY A 195 6.36 -27.10 -22.32
C GLY A 195 5.69 -25.72 -22.21
N MET A 196 5.39 -25.09 -23.34
CA MET A 196 4.69 -23.80 -23.40
C MET A 196 3.28 -23.87 -22.80
N ILE A 197 2.51 -24.92 -23.11
CA ILE A 197 1.18 -25.13 -22.56
C ILE A 197 1.24 -25.32 -21.04
N LYS A 198 2.22 -26.10 -20.54
CA LYS A 198 2.42 -26.29 -19.09
C LYS A 198 2.78 -24.98 -18.39
N ALA A 199 3.68 -24.20 -18.97
CA ALA A 199 4.07 -22.88 -18.45
C ALA A 199 2.88 -21.91 -18.45
N ALA A 200 2.08 -21.88 -19.52
CA ALA A 200 0.88 -21.05 -19.61
C ALA A 200 -0.17 -21.42 -18.54
N ARG A 201 -0.39 -22.72 -18.32
CA ARG A 201 -1.29 -23.20 -17.26
C ARG A 201 -0.81 -22.81 -15.87
N ALA A 202 0.49 -22.92 -15.60
CA ALA A 202 1.09 -22.49 -14.33
C ALA A 202 0.94 -20.97 -14.11
N ALA A 203 1.15 -20.16 -15.15
CA ALA A 203 0.97 -18.72 -15.09
C ALA A 203 -0.49 -18.32 -14.81
N ILE A 204 -1.46 -18.99 -15.44
CA ILE A 204 -2.90 -18.78 -15.17
C ILE A 204 -3.23 -19.14 -13.72
N ALA A 205 -2.71 -20.25 -13.21
CA ALA A 205 -2.92 -20.66 -11.82
C ALA A 205 -2.33 -19.65 -10.83
N GLU A 206 -1.13 -19.13 -11.08
CA GLU A 206 -0.50 -18.12 -10.22
C GLU A 206 -1.26 -16.79 -10.27
N LYS A 207 -1.74 -16.37 -11.46
CA LYS A 207 -2.63 -15.20 -11.57
C LYS A 207 -3.87 -15.37 -10.68
N GLY A 208 -4.50 -16.55 -10.70
CA GLY A 208 -5.64 -16.85 -9.82
C GLY A 208 -5.31 -16.70 -8.33
N ARG A 209 -4.13 -17.15 -7.89
CA ARG A 209 -3.68 -16.95 -6.50
C ARG A 209 -3.41 -15.49 -6.16
N ILE A 210 -2.90 -14.70 -7.10
CA ILE A 210 -2.69 -13.26 -6.91
C ILE A 210 -4.06 -12.57 -6.77
N ASP A 211 -5.00 -12.87 -7.66
CA ASP A 211 -6.36 -12.30 -7.63
C ASP A 211 -7.06 -12.64 -6.31
N GLN A 212 -6.96 -13.89 -5.83
CA GLN A 212 -7.50 -14.28 -4.51
C GLN A 212 -6.85 -13.49 -3.36
N ARG A 213 -5.52 -13.31 -3.39
CA ARG A 213 -4.81 -12.51 -2.38
C ARG A 213 -5.27 -11.04 -2.40
N LEU A 214 -5.53 -10.48 -3.57
CA LEU A 214 -6.05 -9.12 -3.71
C LEU A 214 -7.47 -9.01 -3.16
N VAL A 215 -8.36 -9.96 -3.46
CA VAL A 215 -9.72 -10.00 -2.90
C VAL A 215 -9.69 -10.05 -1.36
N ILE A 216 -8.82 -10.88 -0.77
CA ILE A 216 -8.66 -10.95 0.69
C ILE A 216 -8.17 -9.62 1.26
N ARG A 217 -7.23 -8.93 0.59
CA ARG A 217 -6.76 -7.61 1.03
C ARG A 217 -7.87 -6.57 0.98
N VAL A 218 -8.62 -6.50 -0.11
CA VAL A 218 -9.75 -5.57 -0.25
C VAL A 218 -10.78 -5.82 0.84
N LYS A 219 -11.13 -7.09 1.11
CA LYS A 219 -12.06 -7.44 2.19
C LYS A 219 -11.55 -7.00 3.57
N ARG A 220 -10.25 -7.19 3.86
CA ARG A 220 -9.65 -6.74 5.13
C ARG A 220 -9.63 -5.22 5.27
N VAL A 221 -9.40 -4.48 4.20
CA VAL A 221 -9.45 -3.01 4.21
C VAL A 221 -10.87 -2.53 4.48
N ALA A 222 -11.86 -3.08 3.77
CA ALA A 222 -13.27 -2.75 4.00
C ALA A 222 -13.73 -3.08 5.44
N GLU A 223 -13.27 -4.19 6.01
CA GLU A 223 -13.55 -4.55 7.41
C GLU A 223 -12.84 -3.61 8.40
N ALA A 224 -11.62 -3.17 8.10
CA ALA A 224 -10.91 -2.20 8.94
C ALA A 224 -11.62 -0.82 8.92
N GLU A 225 -12.11 -0.40 7.75
CA GLU A 225 -12.89 0.82 7.59
C GLU A 225 -14.24 0.74 8.32
N SER A 226 -14.95 -0.38 8.22
CA SER A 226 -16.21 -0.56 8.97
C SER A 226 -16.00 -0.54 10.48
N ARG A 227 -14.90 -1.12 10.98
CA ARG A 227 -14.51 -1.02 12.39
C ARG A 227 -14.17 0.41 12.82
N ARG A 228 -13.50 1.19 11.96
CA ARG A 228 -13.23 2.62 12.24
C ARG A 228 -14.51 3.45 12.28
N LEU A 229 -15.44 3.20 11.37
CA LEU A 229 -16.75 3.86 11.37
C LEU A 229 -17.59 3.46 12.60
N ALA A 230 -17.52 2.20 13.04
CA ALA A 230 -18.17 1.77 14.26
C ALA A 230 -17.55 2.43 15.51
N ALA A 231 -16.21 2.50 15.59
CA ALA A 231 -15.51 3.12 16.70
C ALA A 231 -15.77 4.64 16.79
N THR A 232 -15.82 5.35 15.66
CA THR A 232 -16.16 6.78 15.61
C THR A 232 -17.60 7.02 16.07
N ARG A 233 -18.56 6.20 15.61
CA ARG A 233 -19.95 6.28 16.10
C ARG A 233 -20.08 5.99 17.59
N GLN A 234 -19.31 5.04 18.12
CA GLN A 234 -19.26 4.77 19.56
C GLN A 234 -18.70 5.96 20.34
N ALA A 235 -17.57 6.53 19.89
CA ALA A 235 -16.96 7.70 20.50
C ALA A 235 -17.90 8.93 20.47
N GLU A 236 -18.62 9.15 19.37
CA GLU A 236 -19.63 10.20 19.29
C GLU A 236 -20.81 9.97 20.25
N ALA A 237 -21.26 8.72 20.40
CA ALA A 237 -22.32 8.37 21.33
C ALA A 237 -21.87 8.55 22.80
N GLU A 238 -20.63 8.20 23.13
CA GLU A 238 -20.04 8.43 24.45
C GLU A 238 -19.86 9.93 24.73
N ALA A 239 -19.37 10.71 23.75
CA ALA A 239 -19.25 12.16 23.88
C ALA A 239 -20.61 12.84 24.10
N LYS A 240 -21.66 12.39 23.39
CA LYS A 240 -23.04 12.89 23.61
C LYS A 240 -23.58 12.54 24.99
N LYS A 241 -23.26 11.35 25.52
CA LYS A 241 -23.64 10.96 26.88
C LYS A 241 -22.93 11.81 27.93
N ALA A 242 -21.61 11.99 27.80
CA ALA A 242 -20.83 12.85 28.68
C ALA A 242 -21.36 14.29 28.69
N ALA A 243 -21.62 14.87 27.51
CA ALA A 243 -22.20 16.21 27.41
C ALA A 243 -23.59 16.32 28.07
N ALA A 244 -24.42 15.28 27.96
CA ALA A 244 -25.72 15.25 28.63
C ALA A 244 -25.60 15.11 30.16
N GLU A 245 -24.59 14.39 30.66
CA GLU A 245 -24.29 14.31 32.10
C GLU A 245 -23.76 15.65 32.64
N ASP A 246 -22.87 16.32 31.92
CA ASP A 246 -22.37 17.65 32.28
C ASP A 246 -23.51 18.67 32.37
N GLN A 247 -24.45 18.65 31.40
CA GLN A 247 -25.65 19.49 31.45
C GLN A 247 -26.54 19.19 32.65
N ARG A 248 -26.67 17.91 33.04
CA ARG A 248 -27.44 17.53 34.23
C ARG A 248 -26.78 18.05 35.50
N GLN A 249 -25.46 17.92 35.61
CA GLN A 249 -24.70 18.44 36.74
C GLN A 249 -24.77 19.96 36.84
N GLU A 250 -24.71 20.67 35.71
CA GLU A 250 -24.86 22.13 35.69
C GLU A 250 -26.26 22.57 36.16
N VAL A 251 -27.32 21.89 35.69
CA VAL A 251 -28.69 22.17 36.13
C VAL A 251 -28.86 21.88 37.64
N GLU A 252 -28.27 20.80 38.14
CA GLU A 252 -28.29 20.48 39.56
C GLU A 252 -27.53 21.51 40.39
N ALA A 253 -26.33 21.93 39.95
CA ALA A 253 -25.56 22.98 40.59
C ALA A 253 -26.37 24.29 40.67
N ARG A 254 -26.98 24.73 39.57
CA ARG A 254 -27.86 25.91 39.54
C ARG A 254 -29.05 25.79 40.50
N ARG A 255 -29.64 24.59 40.64
CA ARG A 255 -30.71 24.33 41.63
C ARG A 255 -30.20 24.46 43.07
N THR A 256 -29.00 23.94 43.37
CA THR A 256 -28.42 24.07 44.71
C THR A 256 -28.08 25.52 45.05
N GLU A 257 -27.57 26.29 44.09
CA GLU A 257 -27.30 27.73 44.25
C GLU A 257 -28.58 28.52 44.49
N ALA A 258 -29.64 28.25 43.72
CA ALA A 258 -30.94 28.87 43.92
C ALA A 258 -31.50 28.61 45.33
N ARG A 259 -31.42 27.36 45.81
CA ARG A 259 -31.84 26.99 47.18
C ARG A 259 -31.02 27.71 48.25
N LYS A 260 -29.70 27.83 48.07
CA LYS A 260 -28.83 28.58 48.99
C LYS A 260 -29.18 30.07 49.01
N ALA A 261 -29.48 30.66 47.85
CA ALA A 261 -29.88 32.06 47.74
C ALA A 261 -31.24 32.32 48.42
N GLU A 262 -32.20 31.42 48.25
CA GLU A 262 -33.51 31.50 48.91
C GLU A 262 -33.39 31.37 50.43
N ALA A 263 -32.61 30.41 50.93
CA ALA A 263 -32.33 30.26 52.37
C ALA A 263 -31.68 31.53 52.95
N LYS A 264 -30.77 32.17 52.21
CA LYS A 264 -30.16 33.45 52.62
C LYS A 264 -31.20 34.57 52.70
N ARG A 265 -32.13 34.68 51.73
CA ARG A 265 -33.22 35.67 51.77
C ARG A 265 -34.13 35.45 52.98
N GLN A 266 -34.53 34.21 53.25
CA GLN A 266 -35.34 33.87 54.42
C GLN A 266 -34.62 34.21 55.74
N ALA A 267 -33.32 33.92 55.84
CA ALA A 267 -32.52 34.27 57.02
C ALA A 267 -32.42 35.80 57.22
N GLU A 268 -32.25 36.57 56.13
CA GLU A 268 -32.23 38.04 56.19
C GLU A 268 -33.59 38.61 56.61
N GLU A 269 -34.69 38.10 56.06
CA GLU A 269 -36.06 38.50 56.44
C GLU A 269 -36.35 38.17 57.92
N ALA A 270 -35.99 36.98 58.39
CA ALA A 270 -36.11 36.60 59.79
C ALA A 270 -35.28 37.53 60.71
N ALA A 271 -34.07 37.90 60.29
CA ALA A 271 -33.24 38.86 61.02
C ALA A 271 -33.85 40.27 61.05
N ARG A 272 -34.49 40.71 59.95
CA ARG A 272 -35.23 41.99 59.92
C ARG A 272 -36.43 41.96 60.87
N GLN A 273 -37.24 40.91 60.86
CA GLN A 273 -38.38 40.75 61.76
C GLN A 273 -37.92 40.72 63.23
N ALA A 274 -36.85 40.00 63.55
CA ALA A 274 -36.29 39.95 64.91
C ALA A 274 -35.80 41.33 65.37
N ARG A 275 -35.18 42.13 64.49
CA ARG A 275 -34.78 43.51 64.80
C ARG A 275 -35.99 44.42 65.03
N GLU A 276 -37.04 44.28 64.22
CA GLU A 276 -38.27 45.06 64.39
C GLU A 276 -38.99 44.72 65.71
N GLN A 277 -39.07 43.44 66.07
CA GLN A 277 -39.62 43.01 67.36
C GLN A 277 -38.81 43.55 68.54
N ARG A 278 -37.47 43.54 68.46
CA ARG A 278 -36.60 44.14 69.49
C ARG A 278 -36.78 45.66 69.59
N ALA A 279 -36.93 46.36 68.47
CA ALA A 279 -37.19 47.80 68.46
C ALA A 279 -38.55 48.11 69.13
N ARG A 280 -39.60 47.33 68.86
CA ARG A 280 -40.90 47.46 69.51
C ARG A 280 -40.85 47.17 71.02
N ALA A 281 -40.03 46.21 71.45
CA ALA A 281 -39.81 45.94 72.87
C ALA A 281 -39.09 47.10 73.59
N ASN A 282 -38.08 47.70 72.95
CA ASN A 282 -37.32 48.81 73.54
C ASN A 282 -38.12 50.12 73.68
N VAL A 283 -39.17 50.34 72.90
CA VAL A 283 -40.06 51.50 73.05
C VAL A 283 -40.99 51.36 74.27
N ARG A 284 -41.11 50.17 74.85
CA ARG A 284 -41.99 49.90 76.02
C ARG A 284 -41.27 49.93 77.37
N THR A 285 -39.96 50.17 77.39
CA THR A 285 -39.16 50.23 78.63
C THR A 285 -38.29 51.49 78.66
N THR A 286 -38.94 52.63 78.90
CA THR A 286 -38.30 53.80 79.52
C THR A 286 -38.74 53.89 80.98
N ALA A 287 -37.99 53.25 81.88
CA ALA A 287 -37.88 53.66 83.28
C ALA A 287 -36.62 53.04 83.93
N SER A 288 -35.77 53.93 84.44
CA SER A 288 -34.63 53.74 85.36
C SER A 288 -33.26 53.27 84.81
N SER A 289 -32.32 54.21 84.90
CA SER A 289 -30.87 54.06 85.17
C SER A 289 -30.67 53.92 86.71
N PRO A 290 -29.47 53.59 87.32
CA PRO A 290 -28.10 54.02 86.92
C PRO A 290 -26.89 53.08 87.24
N ALA A 291 -25.70 53.52 86.79
CA ALA A 291 -24.31 53.37 87.35
C ALA A 291 -23.71 51.92 87.50
N GLU A 292 -22.42 51.58 87.49
CA GLU A 292 -21.08 52.22 87.43
C GLU A 292 -20.01 51.12 87.07
N LYS A 293 -18.73 51.50 86.86
CA LYS A 293 -17.51 50.76 86.37
C LYS A 293 -16.99 49.62 87.32
N PRO A 294 -15.81 48.92 87.16
CA PRO A 294 -14.72 48.93 86.14
C PRO A 294 -14.14 47.52 85.69
N ARG A 295 -13.04 47.57 84.90
CA ARG A 295 -12.19 46.50 84.26
C ARG A 295 -11.68 45.38 85.21
N PRO A 296 -11.16 44.22 84.70
CA PRO A 296 -9.70 44.10 84.44
C PRO A 296 -9.20 43.15 83.29
N VAL A 297 -8.04 43.54 82.74
CA VAL A 297 -6.81 42.77 82.39
C VAL A 297 -6.80 41.60 81.38
N GLU A 298 -5.97 41.86 80.35
CA GLU A 298 -5.17 41.03 79.42
C GLU A 298 -4.88 39.57 79.75
N LYS A 299 -4.94 38.69 78.72
CA LYS A 299 -3.87 37.72 78.40
C LYS A 299 -3.72 37.50 76.89
N LYS A 300 -2.45 37.53 76.48
CA LYS A 300 -1.85 37.16 75.19
C LYS A 300 -2.25 35.75 74.72
N ILE A 301 -2.34 35.53 73.40
CA ILE A 301 -1.81 34.36 72.66
C ILE A 301 -1.63 34.83 71.19
N VAL A 302 -0.40 35.11 70.78
CA VAL A 302 0.50 34.31 69.90
C VAL A 302 0.16 34.38 68.41
N LEU A 303 1.18 34.85 67.68
CA LEU A 303 1.36 34.98 66.24
C LEU A 303 1.09 33.67 65.47
N SER A 304 0.66 33.80 64.22
CA SER A 304 1.31 33.03 63.16
C SER A 304 1.27 33.79 61.84
N ALA A 305 2.47 34.17 61.40
CA ALA A 305 2.75 34.73 60.10
C ALA A 305 2.79 33.59 59.06
N VAL A 306 2.14 33.76 57.92
CA VAL A 306 2.61 33.17 56.67
C VAL A 306 2.57 34.24 55.58
N GLN A 307 3.78 34.73 55.35
CA GLN A 307 4.27 35.46 54.21
C GLN A 307 4.08 34.60 52.95
N GLY A 308 3.40 35.15 51.94
CA GLY A 308 3.19 34.49 50.66
C GLY A 308 3.08 35.52 49.54
N VAL A 309 4.24 35.90 49.02
CA VAL A 309 4.47 36.74 47.85
C VAL A 309 4.14 35.96 46.58
N SER A 310 3.75 36.70 45.52
CA SER A 310 3.87 36.33 44.11
C SER A 310 2.68 35.59 43.46
N GLN A 311 1.93 36.26 42.59
CA GLN A 311 2.16 36.27 41.13
C GLN A 311 0.95 36.84 40.37
N ASN A 312 1.27 37.70 39.41
CA ASN A 312 0.61 37.93 38.12
C ASN A 312 -0.90 38.22 38.09
N ALA A 313 -1.17 39.51 37.85
CA ALA A 313 -2.36 39.97 37.16
C ALA A 313 -2.50 39.25 35.79
N ALA A 314 -3.60 38.52 35.61
CA ALA A 314 -4.02 37.98 34.33
C ALA A 314 -4.92 39.00 33.59
N PRO A 315 -4.83 39.09 32.25
CA PRO A 315 -5.54 40.08 31.47
C PRO A 315 -7.02 39.74 31.31
N ARG A 316 -7.82 40.81 31.31
CA ARG A 316 -9.24 40.87 30.98
C ARG A 316 -9.51 40.22 29.61
N PRO A 317 -10.41 39.23 29.49
CA PRO A 317 -10.82 38.74 28.17
C PRO A 317 -11.73 39.77 27.48
N ALA A 318 -11.44 40.04 26.21
CA ALA A 318 -12.27 40.82 25.30
C ALA A 318 -13.61 40.11 25.02
N PRO A 319 -14.67 40.85 24.65
CA PRO A 319 -15.98 40.27 24.35
C PRO A 319 -15.92 39.37 23.10
N GLN A 320 -16.46 38.15 23.24
CA GLN A 320 -16.63 37.20 22.13
C GLN A 320 -17.60 37.76 21.09
N SER A 321 -17.19 37.72 19.83
CA SER A 321 -18.02 37.97 18.65
C SER A 321 -19.05 36.86 18.47
N ALA A 322 -20.30 37.25 18.22
CA ALA A 322 -21.43 36.36 17.94
C ALA A 322 -21.17 35.43 16.73
N PRO A 323 -21.75 34.21 16.72
CA PRO A 323 -21.69 33.30 15.57
C PRO A 323 -22.60 33.77 14.41
N PRO A 324 -22.21 33.57 13.14
CA PRO A 324 -23.06 33.89 12.00
C PRO A 324 -24.23 32.91 11.86
N PRO A 325 -25.36 33.34 11.26
CA PRO A 325 -26.56 32.53 11.13
C PRO A 325 -26.40 31.40 10.09
N VAL A 326 -26.95 30.25 10.45
CA VAL A 326 -27.04 29.03 9.62
C VAL A 326 -27.95 29.28 8.42
N SER A 327 -27.40 29.24 7.21
CA SER A 327 -28.16 29.25 5.96
C SER A 327 -28.88 27.92 5.76
N LYS A 328 -30.22 27.97 5.72
CA LYS A 328 -31.09 26.84 5.36
C LYS A 328 -30.94 26.54 3.87
N ILE A 329 -30.51 25.32 3.54
CA ILE A 329 -30.51 24.79 2.18
C ILE A 329 -31.96 24.41 1.84
N VAL A 330 -32.57 25.16 0.93
CA VAL A 330 -33.83 24.81 0.28
C VAL A 330 -33.49 23.92 -0.90
N VAL A 331 -33.89 22.64 -0.83
CA VAL A 331 -33.83 21.71 -1.97
C VAL A 331 -35.06 21.99 -2.83
N MET A 332 -34.86 22.60 -4.00
CA MET A 332 -35.87 22.62 -5.06
C MET A 332 -35.65 21.40 -5.96
N GLU A 333 -36.69 20.58 -6.04
CA GLU A 333 -36.80 19.41 -6.89
C GLU A 333 -37.23 19.88 -8.31
N ALA A 334 -36.48 19.47 -9.34
CA ALA A 334 -36.77 19.75 -10.75
C ALA A 334 -36.88 18.45 -11.55
N PRO A 335 -37.74 18.40 -12.59
CA PRO A 335 -38.41 17.17 -13.04
C PRO A 335 -37.59 16.31 -14.00
N ALA A 336 -37.92 15.02 -13.97
CA ALA A 336 -37.35 13.95 -14.79
C ALA A 336 -37.61 14.16 -16.29
N ALA A 337 -36.54 14.06 -17.09
CA ALA A 337 -36.60 14.02 -18.54
C ALA A 337 -36.86 12.58 -19.05
N ALA A 338 -37.68 12.51 -20.11
CA ALA A 338 -38.25 11.32 -20.71
C ALA A 338 -37.23 10.36 -21.35
N ARG A 339 -37.56 9.07 -21.33
CA ARG A 339 -36.84 7.99 -22.01
C ARG A 339 -37.10 8.01 -23.51
N ALA A 340 -36.04 7.89 -24.31
CA ALA A 340 -36.11 7.56 -25.72
C ALA A 340 -36.08 6.04 -25.94
N VAL A 341 -36.85 5.61 -26.93
CA VAL A 341 -37.13 4.26 -27.43
C VAL A 341 -36.08 3.90 -28.51
N GLU A 342 -36.07 2.62 -28.93
CA GLU A 342 -35.47 2.03 -30.15
C GLU A 342 -34.13 1.28 -29.96
N ASP A 343 -33.86 0.10 -30.57
CA ASP A 343 -34.63 -0.71 -31.52
C ASP A 343 -34.15 -2.17 -31.57
N GLU A 344 -35.06 -3.06 -31.99
CA GLU A 344 -34.82 -4.47 -32.34
C GLU A 344 -34.09 -4.62 -33.69
N HIS A 345 -33.00 -5.38 -33.73
CA HIS A 345 -32.50 -5.93 -34.99
C HIS A 345 -32.03 -7.40 -34.91
N ALA A 346 -32.80 -8.22 -35.63
CA ALA A 346 -32.40 -9.27 -36.56
C ALA A 346 -31.51 -10.42 -36.05
N ALA A 347 -32.20 -11.53 -35.73
CA ALA A 347 -31.61 -12.86 -35.62
C ALA A 347 -31.21 -13.40 -37.01
N ALA A 348 -29.90 -13.57 -37.23
CA ALA A 348 -29.37 -14.34 -38.35
C ALA A 348 -29.13 -15.79 -37.93
N GLN A 349 -29.85 -16.67 -38.62
CA GLN A 349 -29.83 -18.12 -38.51
C GLN A 349 -28.61 -18.68 -39.28
N THR A 350 -27.68 -19.34 -38.59
CA THR A 350 -26.65 -20.18 -39.24
C THR A 350 -26.68 -21.58 -38.66
N SER A 351 -27.23 -22.50 -39.46
CA SER A 351 -27.16 -23.95 -39.30
C SER A 351 -25.75 -24.47 -39.59
N GLY A 352 -25.26 -25.48 -38.86
CA GLY A 352 -24.05 -26.20 -39.26
C GLY A 352 -23.38 -27.04 -38.17
N ARG A 353 -23.94 -28.23 -37.93
CA ARG A 353 -23.36 -29.45 -37.32
C ARG A 353 -21.99 -29.39 -36.60
N GLY A 354 -22.02 -29.79 -35.32
CA GLY A 354 -21.06 -30.77 -34.79
C GLY A 354 -20.25 -30.34 -33.55
N GLY A 355 -20.57 -30.91 -32.38
CA GLY A 355 -19.63 -31.00 -31.25
C GLY A 355 -20.14 -30.41 -29.94
N TRP A 356 -20.65 -31.28 -29.06
CA TRP A 356 -21.06 -30.94 -27.70
C TRP A 356 -19.94 -30.22 -26.90
N LYS A 357 -20.17 -28.95 -26.56
CA LYS A 357 -19.83 -28.25 -25.28
C LYS A 357 -20.01 -26.73 -25.43
N SER A 358 -21.25 -26.28 -25.55
CA SER A 358 -21.63 -24.87 -25.46
C SER A 358 -21.80 -24.44 -24.01
N VAL A 359 -20.73 -23.96 -23.38
CA VAL A 359 -20.85 -23.00 -22.27
C VAL A 359 -20.71 -21.61 -22.88
N ARG A 360 -21.82 -20.87 -22.89
CA ARG A 360 -22.00 -19.51 -23.40
C ARG A 360 -20.76 -18.64 -23.13
N ARG A 361 -19.92 -18.46 -24.13
CA ARG A 361 -19.03 -17.29 -24.24
C ARG A 361 -19.56 -16.47 -25.40
N ASP A 362 -19.90 -15.22 -25.13
CA ASP A 362 -20.31 -14.28 -26.16
C ASP A 362 -19.31 -14.29 -27.32
N PRO A 363 -19.74 -14.55 -28.56
CA PRO A 363 -18.86 -14.55 -29.72
C PRO A 363 -18.14 -13.20 -29.90
N ALA A 364 -18.77 -12.10 -29.49
CA ALA A 364 -18.15 -10.76 -29.47
C ALA A 364 -16.92 -10.69 -28.55
N ARG A 365 -16.96 -11.39 -27.40
CA ARG A 365 -15.86 -11.40 -26.42
C ARG A 365 -14.70 -12.30 -26.87
N VAL A 366 -15.00 -13.35 -27.63
CA VAL A 366 -13.99 -14.24 -28.23
C VAL A 366 -13.27 -13.54 -29.38
N MET A 367 -13.99 -12.80 -30.23
CA MET A 367 -13.39 -11.97 -31.30
C MET A 367 -12.52 -10.83 -30.75
N ALA A 368 -12.95 -10.16 -29.68
CA ALA A 368 -12.17 -9.10 -29.03
C ALA A 368 -10.90 -9.64 -28.36
N GLN A 369 -10.95 -10.82 -27.74
CA GLN A 369 -9.74 -11.46 -27.15
C GLN A 369 -8.78 -12.01 -28.21
N ALA A 370 -9.28 -12.43 -29.36
CA ALA A 370 -8.44 -12.85 -30.48
C ALA A 370 -7.70 -11.65 -31.11
N LYS A 371 -8.38 -10.50 -31.30
CA LYS A 371 -7.75 -9.26 -31.79
C LYS A 371 -6.75 -8.66 -30.79
N ALA A 372 -6.99 -8.72 -29.49
CA ALA A 372 -6.10 -8.16 -28.47
C ALA A 372 -4.79 -8.95 -28.25
N LYS A 373 -4.68 -10.18 -28.76
CA LYS A 373 -3.45 -11.02 -28.63
C LYS A 373 -2.57 -11.02 -29.88
N ALA A 374 -3.06 -10.50 -31.01
CA ALA A 374 -2.21 -10.22 -32.15
C ALA A 374 -1.42 -8.94 -31.85
N LYS A 375 -0.08 -9.01 -31.88
CA LYS A 375 0.73 -7.78 -31.87
C LYS A 375 0.30 -6.95 -33.08
N PRO A 376 -0.08 -5.67 -32.93
CA PRO A 376 -0.48 -4.85 -34.07
C PRO A 376 0.75 -4.73 -34.97
N ALA A 377 0.72 -5.45 -36.09
CA ALA A 377 1.80 -5.44 -37.07
C ALA A 377 1.78 -4.15 -37.90
N ASN A 378 0.70 -3.37 -37.81
CA ASN A 378 0.48 -2.20 -38.66
C ASN A 378 -0.03 -0.98 -37.87
N ARG A 379 0.41 0.22 -38.28
CA ARG A 379 0.11 1.49 -37.61
C ARG A 379 -1.39 1.81 -37.63
N ALA A 380 -2.10 1.38 -38.68
CA ALA A 380 -3.55 1.51 -38.78
C ALA A 380 -4.28 0.72 -37.69
N ASP A 381 -3.89 -0.53 -37.44
CA ASP A 381 -4.49 -1.36 -36.39
C ASP A 381 -4.28 -0.77 -34.98
N ALA A 382 -3.15 -0.08 -34.77
CA ALA A 382 -2.89 0.60 -33.50
C ALA A 382 -3.79 1.82 -33.30
N VAL A 383 -4.10 2.56 -34.37
CA VAL A 383 -5.02 3.71 -34.33
C VAL A 383 -6.46 3.24 -34.11
N ASP A 384 -6.89 2.18 -34.81
CA ASP A 384 -8.23 1.61 -34.65
C ASP A 384 -8.42 1.02 -33.24
N LEU A 385 -7.39 0.37 -32.69
CA LEU A 385 -7.44 -0.18 -31.34
C LEU A 385 -7.41 0.92 -30.27
N ALA A 386 -6.71 2.04 -30.51
CA ALA A 386 -6.76 3.21 -29.66
C ALA A 386 -8.14 3.88 -29.69
N GLN A 387 -8.73 4.06 -30.87
CA GLN A 387 -10.08 4.62 -31.03
C GLN A 387 -11.15 3.71 -30.39
N ALA A 388 -11.04 2.39 -30.58
CA ALA A 388 -11.94 1.42 -29.96
C ALA A 388 -11.80 1.41 -28.42
N ALA A 389 -10.59 1.56 -27.89
CA ALA A 389 -10.37 1.69 -26.45
C ALA A 389 -10.98 2.99 -25.91
N GLN A 390 -10.85 4.09 -26.65
CA GLN A 390 -11.39 5.40 -26.28
C GLN A 390 -12.94 5.38 -26.28
N ALA A 391 -13.56 4.79 -27.29
CA ALA A 391 -15.00 4.58 -27.33
C ALA A 391 -15.51 3.64 -26.23
N ALA A 392 -14.73 2.61 -25.86
CA ALA A 392 -15.06 1.73 -24.74
C ALA A 392 -14.97 2.44 -23.38
N ILE A 393 -13.99 3.34 -23.22
CA ILE A 393 -13.87 4.20 -22.03
C ILE A 393 -15.06 5.16 -21.95
N GLU A 394 -15.45 5.78 -23.06
CA GLU A 394 -16.61 6.69 -23.11
C GLU A 394 -17.92 5.98 -22.79
N ARG A 395 -18.13 4.78 -23.34
CA ARG A 395 -19.28 3.93 -22.98
C ARG A 395 -19.26 3.50 -21.52
N PHE A 396 -18.09 3.15 -20.98
CA PHE A 396 -17.94 2.79 -19.57
C PHE A 396 -18.25 3.98 -18.64
N ILE A 397 -17.85 5.20 -19.02
CA ILE A 397 -18.17 6.44 -18.31
C ILE A 397 -19.67 6.72 -18.37
N ALA A 398 -20.30 6.55 -19.54
CA ALA A 398 -21.73 6.74 -19.74
C ALA A 398 -22.59 5.72 -18.96
N GLU A 399 -22.23 4.43 -18.99
CA GLU A 399 -22.99 3.34 -18.32
C GLU A 399 -22.87 3.38 -16.80
N ARG A 400 -21.74 3.85 -16.25
CA ARG A 400 -21.54 3.91 -14.80
C ARG A 400 -22.14 5.15 -14.15
N GLY A 401 -22.77 6.05 -14.92
CA GLY A 401 -23.26 7.32 -14.40
C GLY A 401 -22.16 8.13 -13.71
N VAL A 402 -20.89 7.85 -14.03
CA VAL A 402 -19.79 8.75 -13.71
C VAL A 402 -19.99 9.88 -14.70
N THR A 403 -20.87 10.81 -14.36
CA THR A 403 -20.81 12.14 -14.93
C THR A 403 -19.33 12.49 -14.90
N ARG A 404 -18.75 12.88 -16.05
CA ARG A 404 -17.48 13.61 -16.01
C ARG A 404 -17.72 14.61 -14.90
N THR A 405 -17.02 14.47 -13.77
CA THR A 405 -17.02 15.53 -12.77
C THR A 405 -16.61 16.70 -13.60
N GLU A 406 -17.54 17.62 -13.85
CA GLU A 406 -17.27 18.90 -14.46
C GLU A 406 -15.96 19.30 -13.82
N SER A 407 -14.90 19.33 -14.62
CA SER A 407 -13.60 19.67 -14.11
C SER A 407 -13.82 21.09 -13.67
N SER A 408 -14.13 21.25 -12.38
CA SER A 408 -14.53 22.52 -11.79
C SER A 408 -13.53 23.52 -12.32
N GLY A 409 -13.98 24.66 -12.86
CA GLY A 409 -13.10 25.61 -13.57
C GLY A 409 -11.80 25.94 -12.81
N ILE A 410 -11.81 25.69 -11.51
CA ILE A 410 -10.66 25.64 -10.61
C ILE A 410 -9.53 24.72 -11.10
N GLN A 411 -9.78 23.46 -11.48
CA GLN A 411 -8.72 22.55 -11.94
C GLN A 411 -8.06 23.03 -13.23
N SER A 412 -8.82 23.64 -14.15
CA SER A 412 -8.24 24.23 -15.36
C SER A 412 -7.43 25.49 -15.04
N VAL A 413 -7.88 26.33 -14.09
CA VAL A 413 -7.07 27.45 -13.57
C VAL A 413 -5.78 26.97 -12.92
N VAL A 414 -5.85 25.98 -12.03
CA VAL A 414 -4.68 25.42 -11.34
C VAL A 414 -3.69 24.84 -12.34
N SER A 415 -4.17 24.11 -13.35
CA SER A 415 -3.32 23.54 -14.40
C SER A 415 -2.64 24.63 -15.24
N ARG A 416 -3.35 25.71 -15.58
CA ARG A 416 -2.78 26.86 -16.32
C ARG A 416 -1.75 27.63 -15.49
N LEU A 417 -1.99 27.79 -14.18
CA LEU A 417 -1.02 28.38 -13.25
C LEU A 417 0.25 27.52 -13.16
N GLN A 418 0.11 26.20 -13.02
CA GLN A 418 1.24 25.27 -12.99
C GLN A 418 2.03 25.27 -14.31
N ALA A 419 1.34 25.34 -15.46
CA ALA A 419 1.98 25.47 -16.77
C ALA A 419 2.78 26.77 -16.94
N ARG A 420 2.41 27.83 -16.20
CA ARG A 420 3.15 29.11 -16.13
C ARG A 420 4.29 29.09 -15.08
N GLY A 421 4.51 27.97 -14.39
CA GLY A 421 5.60 27.78 -13.44
C GLY A 421 5.24 28.05 -11.98
N TYR A 422 3.97 28.30 -11.65
CA TYR A 422 3.52 28.49 -10.27
C TYR A 422 3.35 27.14 -9.57
N ILE A 423 3.82 27.03 -8.32
CA ILE A 423 3.57 25.88 -7.45
C ILE A 423 2.29 26.14 -6.67
N VAL A 424 1.20 25.48 -7.06
CA VAL A 424 -0.11 25.61 -6.41
C VAL A 424 -0.39 24.37 -5.57
N VAL A 425 -0.56 24.55 -4.26
CA VAL A 425 -0.87 23.49 -3.29
C VAL A 425 -2.22 23.79 -2.63
N ARG A 426 -3.07 22.77 -2.48
CA ARG A 426 -4.34 22.88 -1.76
C ARG A 426 -4.12 22.47 -0.30
N ASP A 427 -4.44 23.37 0.62
CA ASP A 427 -4.40 23.14 2.06
C ASP A 427 -5.83 23.00 2.62
N GLU A 428 -5.96 22.63 3.89
CA GLU A 428 -7.27 22.47 4.57
C GLU A 428 -8.08 23.77 4.65
N THR A 429 -7.41 24.93 4.55
CA THR A 429 -8.01 26.27 4.71
C THR A 429 -8.04 27.08 3.40
N GLY A 430 -7.55 26.54 2.29
CA GLY A 430 -7.48 27.28 1.02
C GLY A 430 -6.39 26.79 0.07
N TRP A 431 -5.82 27.71 -0.69
CA TRP A 431 -4.77 27.47 -1.69
C TRP A 431 -3.51 28.26 -1.34
N THR A 432 -2.35 27.63 -1.47
CA THR A 432 -1.04 28.26 -1.29
C THR A 432 -0.29 28.26 -2.63
N ILE A 433 0.10 29.43 -3.12
CA ILE A 433 0.84 29.62 -4.37
C ILE A 433 2.26 30.11 -4.07
N ASP A 434 3.27 29.38 -4.56
CA ASP A 434 4.71 29.65 -4.40
C ASP A 434 5.15 29.87 -2.94
N GLN A 435 4.42 29.30 -1.98
CA GLN A 435 4.61 29.49 -0.53
C GLN A 435 4.47 30.95 -0.05
N ARG A 436 4.05 31.88 -0.92
CA ARG A 436 3.99 33.33 -0.65
C ARG A 436 2.57 33.86 -0.59
N HIS A 437 1.67 33.32 -1.42
CA HIS A 437 0.29 33.76 -1.50
C HIS A 437 -0.62 32.69 -0.90
N ARG A 438 -1.37 33.08 0.13
CA ARG A 438 -2.43 32.26 0.71
C ARG A 438 -3.78 32.82 0.28
N ILE A 439 -4.60 31.96 -0.28
CA ILE A 439 -5.88 32.29 -0.91
C ILE A 439 -6.93 31.46 -0.20
N ALA A 440 -7.90 32.11 0.45
CA ALA A 440 -8.87 31.43 1.31
C ALA A 440 -10.06 30.87 0.51
N SER A 441 -10.38 31.50 -0.62
CA SER A 441 -11.57 31.18 -1.40
C SER A 441 -11.26 30.90 -2.88
N GLU A 442 -12.16 30.18 -3.54
CA GLU A 442 -12.04 29.86 -4.96
C GLU A 442 -12.16 31.12 -5.85
N ALA A 443 -12.97 32.10 -5.43
CA ALA A 443 -13.11 33.38 -6.12
C ALA A 443 -11.81 34.21 -6.11
N GLU A 444 -11.07 34.18 -5.00
CA GLU A 444 -9.76 34.81 -4.89
C GLU A 444 -8.71 34.11 -5.77
N LEU A 445 -8.78 32.78 -5.90
CA LEU A 445 -7.88 32.02 -6.79
C LEU A 445 -8.10 32.41 -8.25
N MET A 446 -9.36 32.58 -8.63
CA MET A 446 -9.75 33.05 -9.97
C MET A 446 -9.28 34.48 -10.21
N SER A 447 -9.48 35.37 -9.24
CA SER A 447 -9.00 36.76 -9.30
C SER A 447 -7.47 36.83 -9.40
N PHE A 448 -6.75 35.96 -8.69
CA PHE A 448 -5.30 35.84 -8.79
C PHE A 448 -4.85 35.38 -10.17
N ALA A 449 -5.54 34.39 -10.75
CA ALA A 449 -5.26 33.91 -12.10
C ALA A 449 -5.53 34.99 -13.17
N GLU A 450 -6.63 35.73 -13.05
CA GLU A 450 -6.99 36.84 -13.93
C GLU A 450 -5.98 37.99 -13.84
N ALA A 451 -5.53 38.36 -12.64
CA ALA A 451 -4.47 39.35 -12.44
C ALA A 451 -3.13 38.92 -13.09
N ARG A 452 -2.94 37.63 -13.36
CA ARG A 452 -1.78 37.06 -14.08
C ARG A 452 -2.06 36.80 -15.56
N GLY A 453 -3.19 37.27 -16.08
CA GLY A 453 -3.58 37.12 -17.49
C GLY A 453 -4.05 35.71 -17.88
N ILE A 454 -4.44 34.89 -16.90
CA ILE A 454 -4.99 33.56 -17.11
C ILE A 454 -6.51 33.65 -16.99
N THR A 455 -7.18 34.00 -18.08
CA THR A 455 -8.65 34.01 -18.14
C THR A 455 -9.17 32.63 -18.53
N LEU A 456 -10.22 32.16 -17.86
CA LEU A 456 -10.90 30.91 -18.22
C LEU A 456 -11.70 31.01 -19.53
N SER A 457 -11.97 32.23 -19.99
CA SER A 457 -12.78 32.52 -21.18
C SER A 457 -12.09 32.22 -22.52
N ALA A 458 -10.82 31.81 -22.53
CA ALA A 458 -10.10 31.51 -23.78
C ALA A 458 -9.98 29.99 -24.00
N ALA A 459 -11.07 29.42 -24.51
CA ALA A 459 -11.16 28.24 -25.41
C ALA A 459 -12.68 28.02 -25.70
N ALA A 460 -13.23 28.10 -26.91
CA ALA A 460 -12.69 27.95 -28.27
C ALA A 460 -11.81 26.70 -28.43
#